data_AF-A0A7K1BCK1-F1
#
_entry.id   AF-A0A7K1BCK1-F1
#
_cell.length_a   1.000
_cell.length_b   1.000
_cell.length_c   1.000
_cell.angle_alpha   90.00
_cell.angle_beta   90.00
_cell.angle_gamma   90.00
#
_symmetry.space_group_name_H-M   'P 1'
#
loop_
_entity.id
_entity.type
_entity.pdbx_description
1 polymer ?
#
loop_
_entity_poly.entity_id
_entity_poly.type
_entity_poly.pdbx_seq_one_letter_code
_entity_poly.pdbx_strand_id
1 'polypeptide(L)'
;MSSDQIDLDQVLVRREVDEAELAAVAFLARYSGRTLEAYRQDLRFFFAWTASVGLEVLGATRPHIELFRHHMEQRGLAASTIDRRLATVCGLYRFAHIDGRIGSNPAQYVRRPKVHPSQGHGMDRTELGRFLFTAEQLGHQRAALAVLLGLNGLRVSEACETDIGDLGFDRGH
;
A
#
# COMPACT_ATOMS: atom_id res chain seq x y z
N MET A 1 43.41 -29.29 -30.16
CA MET A 1 42.70 -28.01 -30.40
C MET A 1 41.36 -28.35 -31.02
N SER A 2 40.29 -28.31 -30.24
CA SER A 2 38.92 -28.37 -30.76
C SER A 2 38.03 -27.63 -29.78
N SER A 3 37.54 -26.49 -30.26
CA SER A 3 36.47 -25.63 -29.78
C SER A 3 35.91 -25.89 -28.39
N ASP A 4 36.34 -25.01 -27.50
CA ASP A 4 35.58 -24.48 -26.37
C ASP A 4 34.39 -23.68 -26.96
N GLN A 5 33.34 -24.39 -27.34
CA GLN A 5 32.09 -23.78 -27.79
C GLN A 5 31.20 -23.62 -26.57
N ILE A 6 31.49 -22.58 -25.78
CA ILE A 6 30.52 -22.03 -24.85
C ILE A 6 29.29 -21.69 -25.69
N ASP A 7 28.23 -22.46 -25.47
CA ASP A 7 26.93 -22.27 -26.08
C ASP A 7 26.39 -20.91 -25.60
N LEU A 8 26.73 -19.86 -26.34
CA LEU A 8 26.31 -18.48 -26.07
C LEU A 8 24.77 -18.36 -26.14
N ASP A 9 24.09 -19.32 -26.76
CA ASP A 9 22.63 -19.41 -26.74
C ASP A 9 22.09 -19.90 -25.37
N GLN A 10 22.89 -20.62 -24.58
CA GLN A 10 22.55 -20.96 -23.18
C GLN A 10 22.77 -19.78 -22.22
N VAL A 11 23.73 -18.90 -22.51
CA VAL A 11 24.00 -17.69 -21.70
C VAL A 11 22.99 -16.57 -22.04
N LEU A 12 22.41 -16.62 -23.23
CA LEU A 12 21.33 -15.73 -23.71
C LEU A 12 19.95 -16.38 -23.64
N VAL A 13 19.74 -17.35 -22.73
CA VAL A 13 18.40 -17.63 -22.21
C VAL A 13 17.97 -16.35 -21.51
N ARG A 14 17.32 -15.50 -22.31
CA ARG A 14 16.42 -14.42 -21.91
C ARG A 14 15.93 -14.76 -20.51
N ARG A 15 16.25 -13.92 -19.53
CA ARG A 15 15.50 -13.92 -18.28
C ARG A 15 14.04 -13.80 -18.70
N GLU A 16 13.33 -14.93 -18.73
CA GLU A 16 11.92 -14.95 -19.12
C GLU A 16 11.28 -13.90 -18.24
N VAL A 17 10.67 -12.90 -18.87
CA VAL A 17 10.06 -11.81 -18.14
C VAL A 17 8.94 -12.46 -17.35
N ASP A 18 9.06 -12.48 -16.02
CA ASP A 18 8.00 -12.98 -15.17
C ASP A 18 6.76 -12.10 -15.43
N GLU A 19 5.76 -12.66 -16.10
CA GLU A 19 4.53 -11.95 -16.47
C GLU A 19 3.81 -11.40 -15.24
N ALA A 20 3.96 -12.04 -14.08
CA ALA A 20 3.42 -11.54 -12.83
C ALA A 20 4.17 -10.29 -12.35
N GLU A 21 5.50 -10.29 -12.42
CA GLU A 21 6.31 -9.11 -12.11
C GLU A 21 5.98 -7.96 -13.08
N LEU A 22 5.86 -8.26 -14.38
CA LEU A 22 5.49 -7.26 -15.38
C LEU A 22 4.10 -6.66 -15.12
N ALA A 23 3.11 -7.51 -14.81
CA ALA A 23 1.76 -7.05 -14.44
C ALA A 23 1.78 -6.18 -13.17
N ALA A 24 2.59 -6.55 -12.17
CA ALA A 24 2.75 -5.77 -10.95
C ALA A 24 3.40 -4.42 -11.22
N VAL A 25 4.48 -4.37 -12.01
CA VAL A 25 5.15 -3.11 -12.38
C VAL A 25 4.21 -2.21 -13.17
N ALA A 26 3.50 -2.74 -14.18
CA ALA A 26 2.54 -1.99 -14.97
C ALA A 26 1.40 -1.43 -14.11
N PHE A 27 0.89 -2.22 -13.16
CA PHE A 27 -0.09 -1.75 -12.19
C PHE A 27 0.44 -0.64 -11.29
N LEU A 28 1.64 -0.81 -10.73
CA LEU A 28 2.26 0.15 -9.80
C LEU A 28 2.64 1.47 -10.48
N ALA A 29 3.04 1.45 -11.75
CA ALA A 29 3.42 2.64 -12.51
C ALA A 29 2.30 3.70 -12.62
N ARG A 30 1.07 3.34 -12.30
CA ARG A 30 -0.11 4.22 -12.30
C ARG A 30 -0.25 5.06 -11.03
N TYR A 31 0.59 4.82 -10.03
CA TYR A 31 0.49 5.44 -8.71
C TYR A 31 1.80 6.10 -8.30
N SER A 32 1.71 7.10 -7.44
CA SER A 32 2.85 7.80 -6.86
C SER A 32 2.68 8.00 -5.35
N GLY A 33 3.75 8.45 -4.69
CA GLY A 33 3.74 8.78 -3.26
C GLY A 33 3.33 7.61 -2.35
N ARG A 34 2.52 7.92 -1.33
CA ARG A 34 2.11 6.96 -0.28
C ARG A 34 1.28 5.80 -0.82
N THR A 35 0.47 6.03 -1.85
CA THR A 35 -0.34 4.98 -2.48
C THR A 35 0.55 3.95 -3.18
N LEU A 36 1.58 4.41 -3.90
CA LEU A 36 2.55 3.52 -4.54
C LEU A 36 3.25 2.64 -3.51
N GLU A 37 3.74 3.22 -2.41
CA GLU A 37 4.46 2.46 -1.38
C GLU A 37 3.55 1.45 -0.68
N ALA A 38 2.33 1.87 -0.33
CA ALA A 38 1.33 0.98 0.25
C ALA A 38 1.00 -0.22 -0.66
N TYR A 39 0.80 0.03 -1.96
CA TYR A 39 0.52 -1.03 -2.94
C TYR A 39 1.73 -1.92 -3.21
N ARG A 40 2.94 -1.36 -3.25
CA ARG A 40 4.18 -2.13 -3.36
C ARG A 40 4.31 -3.10 -2.19
N GLN A 41 4.10 -2.64 -0.97
CA GLN A 41 4.19 -3.50 0.21
C GLN A 41 3.11 -4.60 0.21
N ASP A 42 1.90 -4.27 -0.22
CA ASP A 42 0.80 -5.24 -0.30
C ASP A 42 1.05 -6.31 -1.38
N LEU A 43 1.55 -5.91 -2.55
CA LEU A 43 1.92 -6.86 -3.60
C LEU A 43 3.07 -7.76 -3.17
N ARG A 44 4.11 -7.21 -2.52
CA ARG A 44 5.20 -8.03 -1.96
C ARG A 44 4.66 -9.06 -0.98
N PHE A 45 3.71 -8.68 -0.13
CA PHE A 45 3.09 -9.61 0.81
C PHE A 45 2.28 -10.70 0.10
N PHE A 46 1.53 -10.33 -0.94
CA PHE A 46 0.78 -11.31 -1.74
C PHE A 46 1.70 -12.27 -2.48
N PHE A 47 2.73 -11.78 -3.17
CA PHE A 47 3.71 -12.59 -3.90
C PHE A 47 4.47 -13.54 -2.97
N ALA A 48 4.85 -13.07 -1.77
CA ALA A 48 5.47 -13.92 -0.77
C ALA A 48 4.51 -15.04 -0.30
N TRP A 49 3.23 -14.72 -0.14
CA TRP A 49 2.22 -15.70 0.24
C TRP A 49 2.00 -16.73 -0.87
N THR A 50 1.85 -16.32 -2.13
CA THR A 50 1.68 -17.25 -3.26
C THR A 50 2.88 -18.19 -3.41
N ALA A 51 4.10 -17.65 -3.29
CA ALA A 51 5.33 -18.44 -3.26
C ALA A 51 5.34 -19.46 -2.10
N SER A 52 4.88 -19.06 -0.91
CA SER A 52 4.85 -19.95 0.27
C SER A 52 3.89 -21.13 0.14
N VAL A 53 2.87 -21.03 -0.74
CA VAL A 53 1.90 -22.09 -1.00
C VAL A 53 2.11 -22.76 -2.37
N GLY A 54 3.22 -22.46 -3.06
CA GLY A 54 3.55 -23.03 -4.38
C GLY A 54 2.60 -22.60 -5.49
N LEU A 55 1.98 -21.43 -5.37
CA LEU A 55 1.02 -20.90 -6.33
C LEU A 55 1.68 -19.86 -7.25
N GLU A 56 1.49 -20.02 -8.56
CA GLU A 56 1.81 -18.98 -9.53
C GLU A 56 0.83 -17.80 -9.38
N VAL A 57 1.36 -16.58 -9.37
CA VAL A 57 0.55 -15.37 -9.13
C VAL A 57 -0.57 -15.24 -10.16
N LEU A 58 -0.28 -15.27 -11.46
CA LEU A 58 -1.33 -15.12 -12.49
C LEU A 58 -2.20 -16.38 -12.64
N GLY A 59 -1.76 -17.52 -12.12
CA GLY A 59 -2.53 -18.76 -12.00
C GLY A 59 -3.49 -18.80 -10.80
N ALA A 60 -3.57 -17.74 -9.98
CA ALA A 60 -4.49 -17.74 -8.84
C ALA A 60 -5.96 -17.74 -9.27
N THR A 61 -6.77 -18.51 -8.54
CA THR A 61 -8.22 -18.59 -8.73
C THR A 61 -8.93 -17.86 -7.58
N ARG A 62 -10.24 -17.62 -7.72
CA ARG A 62 -11.05 -17.02 -6.64
C ARG A 62 -10.87 -17.72 -5.28
N PRO A 63 -10.93 -19.07 -5.18
CA PRO A 63 -10.61 -19.78 -3.93
C PRO A 63 -9.23 -19.45 -3.34
N HIS A 64 -8.20 -19.29 -4.16
CA HIS A 64 -6.86 -18.92 -3.67
C HIS A 64 -6.86 -17.53 -3.02
N ILE A 65 -7.58 -16.56 -3.60
CA ILE A 65 -7.66 -15.21 -3.02
C ILE A 65 -8.48 -15.22 -1.71
N GLU A 66 -9.50 -16.06 -1.60
CA GLU A 66 -10.24 -16.28 -0.34
C GLU A 66 -9.36 -16.96 0.74
N LEU A 67 -8.48 -17.90 0.34
CA LEU A 67 -7.49 -18.49 1.24
C LEU A 67 -6.46 -17.45 1.71
N PHE A 68 -6.03 -16.54 0.83
CA PHE A 68 -5.16 -15.44 1.21
C PHE A 68 -5.81 -14.50 2.24
N ARG A 69 -7.10 -14.18 2.05
CA ARG A 69 -7.90 -13.45 3.04
C ARG A 69 -7.89 -14.18 4.38
N HIS A 70 -8.21 -15.47 4.37
CA HIS A 70 -8.26 -16.29 5.58
C HIS A 70 -6.88 -16.38 6.28
N HIS A 71 -5.79 -16.50 5.52
CA HIS A 71 -4.43 -16.48 6.05
C HIS A 71 -4.14 -15.20 6.84
N MET A 72 -4.58 -14.03 6.34
CA MET A 72 -4.42 -12.77 7.07
C MET A 72 -5.31 -12.70 8.32
N GLU A 73 -6.52 -13.24 8.28
CA GLU A 73 -7.42 -13.34 9.44
C GLU A 73 -6.81 -14.22 10.54
N GLN A 74 -6.27 -15.39 10.20
CA GLN A 74 -5.61 -16.29 11.15
C GLN A 74 -4.38 -15.66 11.82
N ARG A 75 -3.72 -14.74 11.11
CA ARG A 75 -2.58 -13.97 11.64
C ARG A 75 -2.99 -12.76 12.48
N GLY A 76 -4.29 -12.53 12.68
CA GLY A 76 -4.80 -11.44 13.52
C GLY A 76 -4.61 -10.05 12.91
N LEU A 77 -4.50 -9.93 11.59
CA LEU A 77 -4.41 -8.62 10.94
C LEU A 77 -5.73 -7.85 11.10
N ALA A 78 -5.63 -6.52 11.27
CA ALA A 78 -6.80 -5.66 11.34
C ALA A 78 -7.63 -5.74 10.06
N ALA A 79 -8.96 -5.70 10.18
CA ALA A 79 -9.89 -5.78 9.04
C ALA A 79 -9.61 -4.72 7.97
N SER A 80 -9.23 -3.50 8.36
CA SER A 80 -8.84 -2.42 7.45
C SER A 80 -7.57 -2.73 6.66
N THR A 81 -6.61 -3.45 7.26
CA THR A 81 -5.38 -3.87 6.60
C THR A 81 -5.67 -4.98 5.59
N ILE A 82 -6.50 -5.95 5.96
CA ILE A 82 -6.97 -7.01 5.07
C ILE A 82 -7.72 -6.42 3.88
N ASP A 83 -8.63 -5.48 4.15
CA ASP A 83 -9.44 -4.82 3.12
C ASP A 83 -8.59 -4.05 2.10
N ARG A 84 -7.59 -3.29 2.57
CA ARG A 84 -6.66 -2.54 1.72
C ARG A 84 -5.83 -3.48 0.86
N ARG A 85 -5.27 -4.54 1.44
CA ARG A 85 -4.48 -5.55 0.71
C ARG A 85 -5.30 -6.25 -0.36
N LEU A 86 -6.52 -6.66 -0.03
CA LEU A 86 -7.42 -7.26 -1.01
C LEU A 86 -7.79 -6.27 -2.12
N ALA A 87 -7.98 -4.99 -1.83
CA ALA A 87 -8.18 -3.98 -2.88
C ALA A 87 -6.99 -3.90 -3.84
N THR A 88 -5.76 -3.92 -3.34
CA THR A 88 -4.55 -3.93 -4.19
C THR A 88 -4.50 -5.19 -5.07
N VAL A 89 -4.76 -6.37 -4.49
CA VAL A 89 -4.79 -7.65 -5.24
C VAL A 89 -5.91 -7.64 -6.30
N CYS A 90 -7.10 -7.16 -5.96
CA CYS A 90 -8.20 -7.00 -6.92
C CYS A 90 -7.83 -6.01 -8.04
N GLY A 91 -7.08 -4.96 -7.72
CA GLY A 91 -6.53 -4.01 -8.70
C GLY A 91 -5.58 -4.70 -9.67
N LEU A 92 -4.61 -5.47 -9.16
CA LEU A 92 -3.66 -6.23 -9.98
C LEU A 92 -4.40 -7.14 -10.98
N TYR A 93 -5.30 -8.01 -10.53
CA TYR A 93 -6.02 -8.93 -11.42
C TYR A 93 -6.95 -8.22 -12.39
N ARG A 94 -7.55 -7.09 -11.99
CA ARG A 94 -8.33 -6.26 -12.92
C ARG A 94 -7.46 -5.78 -14.08
N PHE A 95 -6.26 -5.26 -13.80
CA PHE A 95 -5.37 -4.76 -14.84
C PHE A 95 -4.71 -5.87 -15.65
N ALA A 96 -4.31 -6.98 -15.02
CA ALA A 96 -3.83 -8.14 -15.73
C ALA A 96 -4.87 -8.65 -16.75
N HIS A 97 -6.16 -8.59 -16.40
CA HIS A 97 -7.24 -8.94 -17.32
C HIS A 97 -7.42 -7.91 -18.44
N ILE A 98 -7.42 -6.60 -18.11
CA ILE A 98 -7.51 -5.50 -19.10
C ILE A 98 -6.39 -5.59 -20.12
N ASP A 99 -5.18 -5.91 -19.68
CA ASP A 99 -3.99 -6.00 -20.52
C ASP A 99 -3.89 -7.35 -21.26
N GLY A 100 -4.89 -8.23 -21.14
CA GLY A 100 -4.95 -9.51 -21.86
C GLY A 100 -4.03 -10.60 -21.31
N ARG A 101 -3.40 -10.40 -20.16
CA ARG A 101 -2.49 -11.39 -19.53
C ARG A 101 -3.22 -12.58 -18.94
N ILE A 102 -4.47 -12.38 -18.51
CA ILE A 102 -5.34 -13.44 -18.00
C ILE A 102 -6.70 -13.38 -18.69
N GLY A 103 -7.26 -14.56 -19.00
CA GLY A 103 -8.54 -14.67 -19.69
C GLY A 103 -9.77 -14.22 -18.88
N SER A 104 -9.65 -14.15 -17.55
CA SER A 104 -10.71 -13.69 -16.65
C SER A 104 -10.14 -13.13 -15.35
N ASN A 105 -10.90 -12.29 -14.65
CA ASN A 105 -10.50 -11.72 -13.37
C ASN A 105 -10.93 -12.62 -12.18
N PRO A 106 -10.03 -13.37 -11.53
CA PRO A 106 -10.37 -14.24 -10.40
C PRO A 106 -10.82 -13.46 -9.15
N ALA A 107 -10.52 -12.17 -9.07
CA ALA A 107 -10.80 -11.33 -7.92
C ALA A 107 -12.19 -10.64 -7.97
N GLN A 108 -12.92 -10.78 -9.07
CA GLN A 108 -14.16 -10.03 -9.32
C GLN A 108 -15.24 -10.23 -8.23
N TYR A 109 -15.33 -11.43 -7.64
CA TYR A 109 -16.34 -11.79 -6.65
C TYR A 109 -15.76 -12.16 -5.28
N VAL A 110 -14.53 -11.72 -4.99
CA VAL A 110 -13.88 -11.96 -3.70
C VAL A 110 -14.58 -11.13 -2.62
N ARG A 111 -14.91 -11.77 -1.50
CA ARG A 111 -15.56 -11.10 -0.37
C ARG A 111 -14.56 -10.30 0.44
N ARG A 112 -14.79 -8.99 0.54
CA ARG A 112 -13.98 -8.10 1.39
C ARG A 112 -14.51 -8.12 2.84
N PRO A 113 -13.65 -8.04 3.86
CA PRO A 113 -14.09 -7.97 5.24
C PRO A 113 -14.90 -6.68 5.47
N LYS A 114 -15.87 -6.72 6.39
CA LYS A 114 -16.57 -5.51 6.81
C LYS A 114 -15.62 -4.68 7.66
N VAL A 115 -15.22 -3.53 7.13
CA VAL A 115 -14.46 -2.53 7.89
C VAL A 115 -15.47 -1.58 8.54
N HIS A 116 -15.55 -1.64 9.86
CA HIS A 116 -16.29 -0.61 10.60
C HIS A 116 -15.43 0.65 10.61
N PRO A 117 -16.02 1.85 10.39
CA PRO A 117 -15.31 3.10 10.63
C PRO A 117 -14.74 3.03 12.04
N SER A 118 -13.45 3.36 12.20
CA SER A 118 -12.96 3.64 13.54
C SER A 118 -13.87 4.73 14.09
N GLN A 119 -14.49 4.50 15.25
CA GLN A 119 -15.10 5.60 16.00
C GLN A 119 -13.93 6.49 16.42
N GLY A 120 -13.55 7.41 15.54
CA GLY A 120 -12.52 8.40 15.79
C GLY A 120 -13.08 9.28 16.89
N HIS A 121 -12.73 8.97 18.14
CA HIS A 121 -12.96 9.89 19.22
C HIS A 121 -11.91 10.99 19.00
N GLY A 122 -12.34 12.07 18.34
CA GLY A 122 -11.56 13.29 18.30
C GLY A 122 -11.35 13.79 19.73
N MET A 123 -10.24 14.45 19.97
CA MET A 123 -9.99 15.07 21.27
C MET A 123 -11.07 16.12 21.55
N ASP A 124 -11.64 16.10 22.75
CA ASP A 124 -12.45 17.23 23.21
C ASP A 124 -11.57 18.48 23.46
N ARG A 125 -12.19 19.62 23.74
CA ARG A 125 -11.48 20.88 23.95
C ARG A 125 -10.47 20.82 25.11
N THR A 126 -10.81 20.09 26.18
CA THR A 126 -9.95 19.93 27.35
C THR A 126 -8.76 19.02 27.02
N GLU A 127 -9.02 17.92 26.30
CA GLU A 127 -7.98 17.00 25.84
C GLU A 127 -7.01 17.66 24.88
N LEU A 128 -7.51 18.45 23.93
CA LEU A 128 -6.68 19.26 23.03
C LEU A 128 -5.84 20.27 23.82
N GLY A 129 -6.44 20.96 24.79
CA GLY A 129 -5.71 21.89 25.66
C GLY A 129 -4.55 21.21 26.41
N ARG A 130 -4.78 20.03 26.99
CA ARG A 130 -3.72 19.23 27.64
C ARG A 130 -2.65 18.77 26.67
N PHE A 131 -3.05 18.35 25.47
CA PHE A 131 -2.12 17.92 24.41
C PHE A 131 -1.18 19.05 24.02
N LEU A 132 -1.72 20.24 23.73
CA LEU A 132 -0.94 21.43 23.38
C LEU A 132 -0.01 21.85 24.52
N PHE A 133 -0.54 21.93 25.75
CA PHE A 133 0.26 22.27 26.93
C PHE A 133 1.43 21.30 27.13
N THR A 134 1.19 20.00 26.99
CA THR A 134 2.24 18.98 27.14
C THR A 134 3.30 19.10 26.04
N ALA A 135 2.87 19.36 24.79
CA ALA A 135 3.78 19.52 23.67
C ALA A 135 4.72 20.73 23.84
N GLU A 136 4.24 21.83 24.42
CA GLU A 136 5.06 22.99 24.77
C GLU A 136 6.19 22.63 25.74
N GLN A 137 5.92 21.80 26.74
CA GLN A 137 6.93 21.36 27.71
C GLN A 137 8.02 20.46 27.08
N LEU A 138 7.74 19.85 25.94
CA LEU A 138 8.70 19.01 25.21
C LEU A 138 9.55 19.81 24.22
N GLY A 139 9.32 21.12 24.06
CA GLY A 139 10.12 22.02 23.25
C GLY A 139 9.43 22.55 21.98
N HIS A 140 9.99 23.62 21.43
CA HIS A 140 9.34 24.44 20.39
C HIS A 140 8.95 23.67 19.12
N GLN A 141 9.75 22.70 18.68
CA GLN A 141 9.44 21.89 17.49
C GLN A 141 8.18 21.04 17.68
N ARG A 142 8.02 20.44 18.88
CA ARG A 142 6.85 19.61 19.21
C ARG A 142 5.63 20.48 19.43
N ALA A 143 5.80 21.65 20.05
CA ALA A 143 4.75 22.65 20.20
C ALA A 143 4.21 23.10 18.84
N ALA A 144 5.10 23.46 17.91
CA ALA A 144 4.73 23.87 16.56
C ALA A 144 3.96 22.76 15.82
N LEU A 145 4.48 21.53 15.84
CA LEU A 145 3.80 20.37 15.24
C LEU A 145 2.42 20.14 15.86
N ALA A 146 2.29 20.21 17.19
CA ALA A 146 1.03 20.02 17.89
C ALA A 146 -0.01 21.10 17.50
N VAL A 147 0.41 22.35 17.30
CA VAL A 147 -0.44 23.45 16.81
C VAL A 147 -0.86 23.24 15.35
N LEU A 148 0.07 22.83 14.48
CA LEU A 148 -0.23 22.53 13.08
C LEU A 148 -1.28 21.41 12.96
N LEU A 149 -1.12 20.33 13.73
CA LEU A 149 -2.07 19.21 13.73
C LEU A 149 -3.40 19.59 14.40
N GLY A 150 -3.35 20.20 15.59
CA GLY A 150 -4.50 20.38 16.47
C GLY A 150 -5.37 21.60 16.18
N LEU A 151 -4.78 22.68 15.63
CA LEU A 151 -5.50 23.94 15.37
C LEU A 151 -5.69 24.22 13.88
N ASN A 152 -4.76 23.78 13.03
CA ASN A 152 -4.87 23.96 11.57
C ASN A 152 -5.43 22.72 10.86
N GLY A 153 -5.54 21.58 11.56
CA GLY A 153 -6.10 20.35 11.00
C GLY A 153 -5.20 19.70 9.95
N LEU A 154 -3.91 20.05 9.91
CA LEU A 154 -2.95 19.45 8.98
C LEU A 154 -2.80 17.96 9.26
N ARG A 155 -2.65 17.17 8.19
CA ARG A 155 -2.19 15.79 8.32
C ARG A 155 -0.72 15.79 8.71
N VAL A 156 -0.27 14.72 9.39
CA VAL A 156 1.14 14.57 9.79
C VAL A 156 2.09 14.77 8.61
N SER A 157 1.77 14.25 7.43
CA SER A 157 2.60 14.46 6.24
C SER A 157 2.69 15.93 5.83
N GLU A 158 1.56 16.64 5.85
CA GLU A 158 1.50 18.05 5.46
C GLU A 158 2.28 18.91 6.46
N ALA A 159 2.11 18.66 7.76
CA ALA A 159 2.86 19.37 8.80
C ALA A 159 4.37 19.11 8.74
N CYS A 160 4.81 17.93 8.29
CA CYS A 160 6.23 17.63 8.10
C CYS A 160 6.83 18.21 6.81
N GLU A 161 6.00 18.50 5.82
CA GLU A 161 6.41 19.05 4.52
C GLU A 161 6.26 20.59 4.46
N THR A 162 5.64 21.21 5.46
CA THR A 162 5.42 22.67 5.53
C THR A 162 6.74 23.43 5.66
N ASP A 163 6.91 24.47 4.84
CA ASP A 163 8.02 25.42 4.93
C ASP A 163 7.55 26.77 5.48
N ILE A 164 8.48 27.58 5.99
CA ILE A 164 8.25 28.96 6.44
C ILE A 164 7.66 29.80 5.31
N GLY A 165 7.98 29.50 4.05
CA GLY A 165 7.44 30.16 2.87
C GLY A 165 5.94 29.95 2.64
N ASP A 166 5.35 28.91 3.22
CA ASP A 166 3.91 28.61 3.10
C ASP A 166 3.06 29.44 4.07
N LEU A 167 3.70 30.15 5.02
CA LEU A 167 3.02 30.98 6.02
C LEU A 167 2.56 32.31 5.41
N GLY A 168 1.27 32.39 5.12
CA GLY A 168 0.58 33.63 4.75
C GLY A 168 -0.16 34.25 5.93
N PHE A 169 -0.20 35.59 5.98
CA PHE A 169 -1.09 36.31 6.88
C PHE A 169 -2.25 36.88 6.06
N ASP A 170 -3.44 36.33 6.25
CA ASP A 170 -4.67 36.96 5.79
C ASP A 170 -5.30 37.70 6.97
N ARG A 171 -5.27 39.04 6.92
CA ARG A 171 -6.08 39.86 7.80
C ARG A 171 -7.41 40.01 7.10
N GLY A 172 -8.35 39.12 7.42
CA GLY A 172 -9.71 39.17 6.88
C GLY A 172 -10.28 40.60 6.93
N HIS A 173 -11.11 40.92 5.92
CA HIS A 173 -11.73 42.23 5.70
C HIS A 173 -12.35 42.85 6.96
#